data_AF-A0A1G9KJ41-F1
#
_entry.id   AF-A0A1G9KJ41-F1
#
_cell.length_a   1.000
_cell.length_b   1.000
_cell.length_c   1.000
_cell.angle_alpha   90.00
_cell.angle_beta   90.00
_cell.angle_gamma   90.00
#
_symmetry.space_group_name_H-M   'P 1'
#
loop_
_entity.id
_entity.type
_entity.pdbx_description
1 polymer ?
#
loop_
_entity_poly.entity_id
_entity_poly.type
_entity_poly.pdbx_seq_one_letter_code
_entity_poly.pdbx_strand_id
1 'polypeptide(L)'
;MRWVVTALVVAGTIAWTLPEFHLGLAGALAGLIVELTAAQAGLALGAVLCGLRITHVIIGIGGELKSWTWTHQRLVLRRIPVLATVGITGLKPGVRRRMVLTGAFAIVFCAAVAAATWLATGSAFGKGMALAATTCFLWQLVPVERPGNTSLGWFVLSLPKLSGRPLCELEARPGVLAGMDAYRRGDLDEAERVYAELVREHPDLLTVAGLKVVTSCARERYLEALQTVIGLTGREDLSTRDLAFVMATTAGVSVLAVEAGQFPAEVGLATARSMFGNAYEAGYPKQRANGTLAIMALIEGDTTKARQLAGYSAESSENAQGRADDLITIARAWMADGDNAKARELVAEAHELAGWSPRVAATRARLEIS
;
A
#
# COMPACT_ATOMS: atom_id res chain seq x y z
N MET A 1 -19.30 -5.60 15.70
CA MET A 1 -18.90 -4.31 16.31
C MET A 1 -19.16 -3.12 15.39
N ARG A 2 -18.58 -3.02 14.18
CA ARG A 2 -18.84 -1.90 13.24
C ARG A 2 -20.34 -1.63 12.98
N TRP A 3 -21.11 -2.68 12.65
CA TRP A 3 -22.55 -2.58 12.40
C TRP A 3 -23.37 -2.09 13.60
N VAL A 4 -22.94 -2.45 14.81
CA VAL A 4 -23.61 -2.04 16.05
C VAL A 4 -23.42 -0.54 16.28
N VAL A 5 -22.19 -0.04 16.09
CA VAL A 5 -21.89 1.39 16.22
C VAL A 5 -22.66 2.20 15.16
N THR A 6 -22.67 1.75 13.91
CA THR A 6 -23.46 2.40 12.85
C THR A 6 -24.96 2.42 13.19
N ALA A 7 -25.52 1.31 13.66
CA ALA A 7 -26.93 1.23 14.05
C ALA A 7 -27.26 2.19 15.21
N LEU A 8 -26.37 2.32 16.20
CA LEU A 8 -26.53 3.26 17.31
C LEU A 8 -26.48 4.72 16.86
N VAL A 9 -25.60 5.08 15.93
CA VAL A 9 -25.55 6.44 15.36
C VAL A 9 -26.84 6.74 14.60
N VAL A 10 -27.32 5.81 13.77
CA VAL A 10 -28.56 5.98 13.02
C VAL A 10 -29.76 6.11 13.96
N ALA A 11 -29.91 5.19 14.92
CA ALA A 11 -31.02 5.22 15.88
C ALA A 11 -30.98 6.47 16.77
N GLY A 12 -29.80 6.84 17.27
CA GLY A 12 -29.61 8.06 18.06
C GLY A 12 -29.89 9.34 17.27
N THR A 13 -29.48 9.39 16.00
CA THR A 13 -29.78 10.51 15.11
C THR A 13 -31.28 10.63 14.89
N ILE A 14 -31.96 9.54 14.54
CA ILE A 14 -33.42 9.52 14.32
C ILE A 14 -34.15 9.97 15.59
N ALA A 15 -33.78 9.42 16.75
CA ALA A 15 -34.41 9.76 18.03
C ALA A 15 -34.21 11.25 18.41
N TRP A 16 -33.05 11.83 18.12
CA TRP A 16 -32.73 13.21 18.48
C TRP A 16 -33.27 14.25 17.47
N THR A 17 -33.60 13.81 16.26
CA THR A 17 -34.05 14.66 15.14
C THR A 17 -35.43 14.27 14.61
N LEU A 18 -36.27 13.59 15.41
CA LEU A 18 -37.57 12.99 15.02
C LEU A 18 -38.41 13.75 13.97
N PRO A 19 -38.68 15.08 14.10
CA PRO A 19 -39.47 15.79 13.08
C PRO A 19 -38.72 16.00 11.74
N GLU A 20 -37.39 15.97 11.74
CA GLU A 20 -36.50 16.29 10.61
C GLU A 20 -35.42 15.20 10.42
N PHE A 21 -35.78 13.93 10.64
CA PHE A 21 -34.79 12.85 10.73
C PHE A 21 -33.95 12.68 9.46
N HIS A 22 -34.51 13.00 8.30
CA HIS A 22 -33.81 12.97 7.01
C HIS A 22 -32.66 13.99 6.95
N LEU A 23 -32.86 15.20 7.48
CA LEU A 23 -31.80 16.21 7.64
C LEU A 23 -30.76 15.75 8.66
N GLY A 24 -31.20 15.12 9.76
CA GLY A 24 -30.32 14.49 10.73
C GLY A 24 -29.42 13.43 10.10
N LEU A 25 -29.97 12.51 9.30
CA LEU A 25 -29.19 11.47 8.62
C LEU A 25 -28.22 12.04 7.57
N ALA A 26 -28.63 13.07 6.83
CA ALA A 26 -27.73 13.79 5.92
C ALA A 26 -26.57 14.45 6.70
N GLY A 27 -26.88 15.05 7.85
CA GLY A 27 -25.89 15.57 8.79
C GLY A 27 -24.93 14.48 9.29
N ALA A 28 -25.44 13.32 9.67
CA ALA A 28 -24.62 12.20 10.13
C ALA A 28 -23.66 11.70 9.05
N LEU A 29 -24.10 11.62 7.78
CA LEU A 29 -23.23 11.31 6.66
C LEU A 29 -22.12 12.36 6.49
N ALA A 30 -22.47 13.66 6.55
CA ALA A 30 -21.51 14.74 6.48
C ALA A 30 -20.49 14.67 7.64
N GLY A 31 -20.95 14.44 8.86
CA GLY A 31 -20.09 14.30 10.05
C GLY A 31 -19.11 13.13 9.94
N LEU A 32 -19.55 12.00 9.39
CA LEU A 32 -18.67 10.85 9.11
C LEU A 32 -17.57 11.22 8.09
N ILE A 33 -17.93 11.87 6.99
CA ILE A 33 -16.97 12.26 5.94
C ILE A 33 -15.98 13.30 6.48
N VAL A 34 -16.48 14.30 7.22
CA VAL A 34 -15.66 15.34 7.85
C VAL A 34 -14.65 14.71 8.80
N GLU A 35 -15.07 13.81 9.67
CA GLU A 35 -14.19 13.20 10.66
C GLU A 35 -13.16 12.25 10.04
N LEU A 36 -13.54 11.45 9.05
CA LEU A 36 -12.60 10.61 8.29
C LEU A 36 -11.56 11.45 7.55
N THR A 37 -11.98 12.58 6.98
CA THR A 37 -11.08 13.54 6.34
C THR A 37 -10.17 14.21 7.37
N ALA A 38 -10.70 14.57 8.53
CA ALA A 38 -9.95 15.17 9.62
C ALA A 38 -8.84 14.24 10.14
N ALA A 39 -9.12 12.94 10.27
CA ALA A 39 -8.10 11.95 10.67
C ALA A 39 -6.92 11.92 9.69
N GLN A 40 -7.20 11.96 8.38
CA GLN A 40 -6.18 11.88 7.34
C GLN A 40 -5.41 13.20 7.20
N ALA A 41 -6.10 14.33 7.30
CA ALA A 41 -5.48 15.66 7.35
C ALA A 41 -4.61 15.82 8.61
N GLY A 42 -5.09 15.39 9.77
CA GLY A 42 -4.36 15.39 11.03
C GLY A 42 -3.09 14.53 10.96
N LEU A 43 -3.18 13.34 10.35
CA LEU A 43 -2.00 12.49 10.10
C LEU A 43 -1.00 13.14 9.14
N ALA A 44 -1.47 13.76 8.05
CA ALA A 44 -0.61 14.43 7.08
C ALA A 44 0.12 15.64 7.70
N LEU A 45 -0.61 16.50 8.41
CA LEU A 45 -0.07 17.66 9.12
C LEU A 45 0.89 17.24 10.22
N GLY A 46 0.50 16.25 11.04
CA GLY A 46 1.35 15.69 12.08
C GLY A 46 2.63 15.08 11.52
N ALA A 47 2.55 14.40 10.38
CA ALA A 47 3.70 13.84 9.70
C ALA A 47 4.70 14.93 9.27
N VAL A 48 4.22 16.01 8.67
CA VAL A 48 5.05 17.17 8.31
C VAL A 48 5.71 17.78 9.55
N LEU A 49 4.93 18.03 10.61
CA LEU A 49 5.43 18.63 11.86
C LEU A 49 6.46 17.74 12.59
N CYS A 50 6.27 16.42 12.56
CA CYS A 50 7.13 15.46 13.24
C CYS A 50 8.29 14.94 12.39
N GLY A 51 8.43 15.41 11.14
CA GLY A 51 9.49 15.01 10.22
C GLY A 51 9.36 13.57 9.72
N LEU A 52 8.13 13.10 9.53
CA LEU A 52 7.82 11.89 8.76
C LEU A 52 7.62 12.26 7.28
N ARG A 53 7.79 11.27 6.40
CA ARG A 53 7.54 11.43 4.97
C ARG A 53 6.14 10.94 4.62
N ILE A 54 5.44 11.73 3.82
CA ILE A 54 4.23 11.30 3.13
C ILE A 54 4.65 10.56 1.85
N THR A 55 4.28 9.28 1.72
CA THR A 55 4.63 8.43 0.58
C THR A 55 3.56 8.42 -0.50
N HIS A 56 2.30 8.53 -0.11
CA HIS A 56 1.20 8.65 -1.06
C HIS A 56 0.04 9.41 -0.46
N VAL A 57 -0.74 10.04 -1.34
CA VAL A 57 -2.01 10.67 -1.03
C VAL A 57 -2.99 10.25 -2.11
N ILE A 58 -4.04 9.53 -1.74
CA ILE A 58 -5.08 9.05 -2.66
C ILE A 58 -6.38 9.75 -2.28
N ILE A 59 -6.91 10.56 -3.17
CA ILE A 59 -8.14 11.33 -2.99
C ILE A 59 -9.24 10.69 -3.81
N GLY A 60 -10.13 9.96 -3.15
CA GLY A 60 -11.40 9.49 -3.67
C GLY A 60 -11.53 7.97 -3.75
N ILE A 61 -12.60 7.53 -4.41
CA ILE A 61 -12.92 6.14 -4.71
C ILE A 61 -13.18 5.99 -6.22
N GLY A 62 -12.95 4.79 -6.75
CA GLY A 62 -13.14 4.46 -8.16
C GLY A 62 -11.86 4.60 -8.98
N GLY A 63 -12.01 4.65 -10.30
CA GLY A 63 -10.88 4.73 -11.24
C GLY A 63 -10.06 6.02 -11.07
N GLU A 64 -8.79 5.94 -11.46
CA GLU A 64 -7.86 7.08 -11.47
C GLU A 64 -8.31 8.10 -12.52
N LEU A 65 -8.51 9.35 -12.09
CA LEU A 65 -8.79 10.49 -12.97
C LEU A 65 -7.48 11.16 -13.40
N LYS A 66 -6.57 11.35 -12.43
CA LYS A 66 -5.25 11.92 -12.65
C LYS A 66 -4.30 11.45 -11.55
N SER A 67 -3.05 11.18 -11.90
CA SER A 67 -1.99 10.96 -10.92
C SER A 67 -0.80 11.87 -11.19
N TRP A 68 -0.13 12.24 -10.10
CA TRP A 68 1.16 12.90 -10.11
C TRP A 68 2.11 12.01 -9.34
N THR A 69 3.17 11.56 -10.01
CA THR A 69 4.12 10.62 -9.42
C THR A 69 5.50 11.26 -9.43
N TRP A 70 6.05 11.43 -8.23
CA TRP A 70 7.44 11.82 -7.98
C TRP A 70 8.20 10.62 -7.41
N THR A 71 9.53 10.73 -7.34
CA THR A 71 10.42 9.65 -6.89
C THR A 71 10.02 9.01 -5.55
N HIS A 72 9.52 9.82 -4.61
CA HIS A 72 9.20 9.38 -3.24
C HIS A 72 7.74 9.59 -2.84
N GLN A 73 6.91 10.08 -3.76
CA GLN A 73 5.54 10.49 -3.47
C GLN A 73 4.62 10.24 -4.66
N ARG A 74 3.44 9.66 -4.43
CA ARG A 74 2.37 9.58 -5.43
C ARG A 74 1.10 10.26 -4.94
N LEU A 75 0.59 11.23 -5.70
CA LEU A 75 -0.71 11.85 -5.49
C LEU A 75 -1.69 11.32 -6.54
N VAL A 76 -2.81 10.76 -6.11
CA VAL A 76 -3.83 10.19 -7.01
C VAL A 76 -5.16 10.88 -6.74
N LEU A 77 -5.78 11.40 -7.79
CA LEU A 77 -7.16 11.87 -7.77
C LEU A 77 -8.04 10.83 -8.47
N ARG A 78 -9.06 10.33 -7.77
CA ARG A 78 -10.03 9.35 -8.27
C ARG A 78 -11.35 10.03 -8.63
N ARG A 79 -12.17 9.34 -9.42
CA ARG A 79 -13.44 9.87 -9.96
C ARG A 79 -14.41 10.40 -8.90
N ILE A 80 -14.45 9.81 -7.70
CA ILE A 80 -15.35 10.22 -6.62
C ILE A 80 -14.49 10.75 -5.45
N PRO A 81 -14.21 12.07 -5.35
CA PRO A 81 -13.24 12.65 -4.43
C PRO A 81 -13.81 12.84 -3.01
N VAL A 82 -14.27 11.76 -2.37
CA VAL A 82 -14.97 11.84 -1.06
C VAL A 82 -14.11 11.46 0.15
N LEU A 83 -13.02 10.71 -0.04
CA LEU A 83 -12.15 10.26 1.04
C LEU A 83 -10.70 10.41 0.65
N ALA A 84 -9.86 10.90 1.56
CA ALA A 84 -8.42 10.88 1.37
C ALA A 84 -7.81 9.68 2.09
N THR A 85 -6.76 9.09 1.54
CA THR A 85 -5.91 8.11 2.22
C THR A 85 -4.47 8.58 2.11
N VAL A 86 -3.79 8.70 3.26
CA VAL A 86 -2.41 9.17 3.34
C VAL A 86 -1.51 8.06 3.86
N GLY A 87 -0.43 7.78 3.12
CA GLY A 87 0.65 6.90 3.55
C GLY A 87 1.76 7.70 4.22
N ILE A 88 2.19 7.29 5.42
CA ILE A 88 3.28 7.95 6.16
C ILE A 88 4.39 6.97 6.54
N THR A 89 5.65 7.43 6.53
CA THR A 89 6.80 6.62 6.91
C THR A 89 7.92 7.43 7.57
N GLY A 90 8.81 6.77 8.31
CA GLY A 90 9.88 7.43 9.07
C GLY A 90 11.21 7.48 8.32
N LEU A 91 11.72 8.69 8.06
CA LEU A 91 13.00 8.92 7.38
C LEU A 91 14.19 9.14 8.32
N LYS A 92 13.93 9.45 9.60
CA LYS A 92 14.96 9.85 10.56
C LYS A 92 14.92 8.94 11.78
N PRO A 93 16.05 8.79 12.50
CA PRO A 93 16.08 8.10 13.78
C PRO A 93 15.02 8.63 14.76
N GLY A 94 14.58 7.75 15.67
CA GLY A 94 13.46 8.03 16.57
C GLY A 94 12.10 7.90 15.91
N VAL A 95 11.95 7.03 14.91
CA VAL A 95 10.70 6.81 14.15
C VAL A 95 9.51 6.57 15.07
N ARG A 96 9.69 5.76 16.11
CA ARG A 96 8.65 5.48 17.12
C ARG A 96 8.10 6.76 17.73
N ARG A 97 8.98 7.60 18.30
CA ARG A 97 8.57 8.88 18.93
C ARG A 97 7.84 9.78 17.93
N ARG A 98 8.36 9.89 16.69
CA ARG A 98 7.76 10.73 15.65
C ARG A 98 6.37 10.24 15.24
N MET A 99 6.19 8.92 15.11
CA MET A 99 4.90 8.31 14.80
C MET A 99 3.89 8.46 15.95
N VAL A 100 4.33 8.31 17.21
CA VAL A 100 3.49 8.57 18.38
C VAL A 100 3.03 10.02 18.42
N LEU A 101 3.96 10.98 18.23
CA LEU A 101 3.63 12.41 18.19
C LEU A 101 2.67 12.76 17.04
N THR A 102 2.87 12.15 15.87
CA THR A 102 1.97 12.30 14.72
C THR A 102 0.57 11.79 15.04
N GLY A 103 0.45 10.61 15.65
CA GLY A 103 -0.82 10.04 16.09
C GLY A 103 -1.49 10.91 17.16
N ALA A 104 -0.74 11.39 18.14
CA ALA A 104 -1.25 12.28 19.19
C ALA A 104 -1.77 13.61 18.62
N PHE A 105 -1.01 14.22 17.70
CA PHE A 105 -1.44 15.42 16.99
C PHE A 105 -2.73 15.17 16.21
N ALA A 106 -2.82 14.06 15.46
CA ALA A 106 -4.01 13.70 14.71
C ALA A 106 -5.23 13.48 15.62
N ILE A 107 -5.05 12.86 16.80
CA ILE A 107 -6.12 12.71 17.81
C ILE A 107 -6.62 14.07 18.29
N VAL A 108 -5.72 14.99 18.63
CA VAL A 108 -6.09 16.34 19.09
C VAL A 108 -6.82 17.12 17.99
N PHE A 109 -6.34 17.01 16.74
CA PHE A 109 -6.96 17.63 15.58
C PHE A 109 -8.37 17.09 15.34
N CYS A 110 -8.55 15.76 15.35
CA CYS A 110 -9.86 15.12 15.27
C CYS A 110 -10.79 15.54 16.42
N ALA A 111 -10.30 15.52 17.66
CA ALA A 111 -11.08 15.97 18.80
C ALA A 111 -11.56 17.42 18.66
N ALA A 112 -10.70 18.31 18.14
CA ALA A 112 -11.06 19.71 17.87
C ALA A 112 -12.11 19.83 16.76
N VAL A 113 -12.00 19.06 15.67
CA VAL A 113 -13.00 19.04 14.59
C VAL A 113 -14.33 18.50 15.10
N ALA A 114 -14.33 17.36 15.80
CA ALA A 114 -15.52 16.80 16.43
C ALA A 114 -16.15 17.81 17.41
N ALA A 115 -15.36 18.48 18.27
CA ALA A 115 -15.85 19.52 19.17
C ALA A 115 -16.50 20.70 18.41
N ALA A 116 -15.88 21.15 17.31
CA ALA A 116 -16.43 22.22 16.48
C ALA A 116 -17.79 21.86 15.87
N THR A 117 -18.02 20.58 15.52
CA THR A 117 -19.33 20.16 14.99
C THR A 117 -20.48 20.33 16.00
N TRP A 118 -20.20 20.32 17.30
CA TRP A 118 -21.21 20.56 18.34
C TRP A 118 -21.75 22.00 18.33
N LEU A 119 -20.99 22.96 17.78
CA LEU A 119 -21.45 24.34 17.60
C LEU A 119 -22.58 24.45 16.56
N ALA A 120 -22.75 23.46 15.68
CA ALA A 120 -23.78 23.45 14.65
C ALA A 120 -25.11 22.81 15.10
N THR A 121 -25.21 22.34 16.35
CA THR A 121 -26.37 21.57 16.88
C THR A 121 -27.70 22.32 16.96
N GLY A 122 -27.71 23.61 16.58
CA GLY A 122 -28.94 24.41 16.42
C GLY A 122 -29.89 23.89 15.35
N SER A 123 -29.45 23.00 14.44
CA SER A 123 -30.29 22.36 13.41
C SER A 123 -30.28 20.83 13.52
N ALA A 124 -31.30 20.15 12.96
CA ALA A 124 -31.32 18.70 12.87
C ALA A 124 -30.08 18.15 12.14
N PHE A 125 -29.65 18.81 11.06
CA PHE A 125 -28.42 18.49 10.34
C PHE A 125 -27.19 18.54 11.26
N GLY A 126 -27.00 19.62 12.01
CA GLY A 126 -25.84 19.76 12.88
C GLY A 126 -25.84 18.77 14.05
N LYS A 127 -27.00 18.39 14.57
CA LYS A 127 -27.13 17.31 15.58
C LYS A 127 -26.64 15.97 15.03
N GLY A 128 -27.09 15.58 13.85
CA GLY A 128 -26.63 14.36 13.19
C GLY A 128 -25.13 14.39 12.90
N MET A 129 -24.64 15.52 12.40
CA MET A 129 -23.21 15.74 12.13
C MET A 129 -22.36 15.57 13.39
N ALA A 130 -22.75 16.20 14.50
CA ALA A 130 -22.03 16.11 15.76
C ALA A 130 -22.00 14.70 16.35
N LEU A 131 -23.12 13.99 16.30
CA LEU A 131 -23.23 12.62 16.79
C LEU A 131 -22.32 11.66 15.99
N ALA A 132 -22.36 11.76 14.66
CA ALA A 132 -21.58 10.90 13.78
C ALA A 132 -20.09 11.20 13.83
N ALA A 133 -19.69 12.48 13.82
CA ALA A 133 -18.30 12.89 13.94
C ALA A 133 -17.70 12.42 15.28
N THR A 134 -18.38 12.68 16.39
CA THR A 134 -17.93 12.22 17.72
C THR A 134 -17.80 10.70 17.79
N THR A 135 -18.79 9.97 17.26
CA THR A 135 -18.74 8.50 17.26
C THR A 135 -17.60 7.97 16.38
N CYS A 136 -17.37 8.57 15.21
CA CYS A 136 -16.28 8.23 14.32
C CYS A 136 -14.92 8.48 14.99
N PHE A 137 -14.76 9.62 15.65
CA PHE A 137 -13.56 9.94 16.43
C PHE A 137 -13.29 8.89 17.51
N LEU A 138 -14.28 8.59 18.36
CA LEU A 138 -14.14 7.59 19.42
C LEU A 138 -13.78 6.21 18.86
N TRP A 139 -14.35 5.84 17.71
CA TRP A 139 -14.00 4.61 17.02
C TRP A 139 -12.53 4.58 16.57
N GLN A 140 -11.97 5.71 16.12
CA GLN A 140 -10.56 5.82 15.74
C GLN A 140 -9.59 5.67 16.92
N LEU A 141 -10.06 5.87 18.16
CA LEU A 141 -9.25 5.66 19.37
C LEU A 141 -9.08 4.18 19.74
N VAL A 142 -9.90 3.28 19.18
CA VAL A 142 -9.76 1.84 19.40
C VAL A 142 -8.49 1.37 18.68
N PRO A 143 -7.49 0.81 19.39
CA PRO A 143 -6.22 0.41 18.77
C PRO A 143 -6.41 -0.80 17.86
N VAL A 144 -6.31 -0.57 16.55
CA VAL A 144 -6.48 -1.57 15.51
C VAL A 144 -5.41 -1.37 14.46
N GLU A 145 -4.69 -2.45 14.15
CA GLU A 145 -3.78 -2.53 13.00
C GLU A 145 -4.29 -3.61 12.05
N ARG A 146 -4.58 -3.23 10.80
CA ARG A 146 -4.96 -4.15 9.73
C ARG A 146 -4.27 -3.75 8.44
N PRO A 147 -4.06 -4.68 7.49
CA PRO A 147 -3.60 -4.34 6.16
C PRO A 147 -4.50 -3.25 5.53
N GLY A 148 -3.94 -2.08 5.26
CA GLY A 148 -4.66 -0.93 4.67
C GLY A 148 -5.38 0.00 5.65
N ASN A 149 -5.37 -0.26 6.96
CA ASN A 149 -5.92 0.67 7.95
C ASN A 149 -5.26 0.51 9.33
N THR A 150 -4.63 1.59 9.80
CA THR A 150 -4.10 1.70 11.16
C THR A 150 -4.86 2.83 11.86
N SER A 151 -5.51 2.51 12.98
CA SER A 151 -6.29 3.51 13.71
C SER A 151 -5.38 4.50 14.45
N LEU A 152 -5.90 5.69 14.75
CA LEU A 152 -5.18 6.71 15.51
C LEU A 152 -4.81 6.21 16.91
N GLY A 153 -5.71 5.45 17.55
CA GLY A 153 -5.48 4.83 18.85
C GLY A 153 -4.30 3.87 18.86
N TRP A 154 -4.03 3.17 17.75
CA TRP A 154 -2.88 2.27 17.68
C TRP A 154 -1.56 3.03 17.81
N PHE A 155 -1.43 4.21 17.18
CA PHE A 155 -0.22 5.03 17.25
C PHE A 155 0.12 5.51 18.67
N VAL A 156 -0.88 5.75 19.52
CA VAL A 156 -0.67 6.30 20.87
C VAL A 156 -0.73 5.22 21.96
N LEU A 157 -1.50 4.16 21.77
CA LEU A 157 -1.75 3.15 22.81
C LEU A 157 -0.96 1.85 22.60
N SER A 158 -0.76 1.44 21.35
CA SER A 158 -0.11 0.16 21.01
C SER A 158 1.34 0.35 20.58
N LEU A 159 1.64 1.36 19.76
CA LEU A 159 2.99 1.63 19.28
C LEU A 159 4.01 1.88 20.42
N PRO A 160 3.67 2.58 21.53
CA PRO A 160 4.57 2.67 22.68
C PRO A 160 4.75 1.38 23.47
N LYS A 161 4.04 0.30 23.15
CA LYS A 161 4.20 -1.01 23.80
C LYS A 161 4.86 -2.04 22.90
N LEU A 162 5.19 -1.64 21.66
CA LEU A 162 5.80 -2.51 20.67
C LEU A 162 7.22 -2.89 21.12
N SER A 163 7.56 -4.17 21.00
CA SER A 163 8.83 -4.76 21.45
C SER A 163 9.28 -5.89 20.52
N GLY A 164 10.51 -6.38 20.70
CA GLY A 164 11.07 -7.47 19.89
C GLY A 164 11.29 -7.09 18.43
N ARG A 165 11.23 -8.07 17.52
CA ARG A 165 11.48 -7.86 16.08
C ARG A 165 10.66 -6.71 15.48
N PRO A 166 9.34 -6.56 15.70
CA PRO A 166 8.58 -5.43 15.15
C PRO A 166 9.14 -4.06 15.54
N LEU A 167 9.73 -3.92 16.74
CA LEU A 167 10.39 -2.68 17.15
C LEU A 167 11.70 -2.46 16.40
N CYS A 168 12.51 -3.51 16.26
CA CYS A 168 13.73 -3.45 15.47
C CYS A 168 13.44 -3.07 14.00
N GLU A 169 12.38 -3.65 13.38
CA GLU A 169 11.92 -3.29 12.03
C GLU A 169 11.51 -1.81 11.94
N LEU A 170 10.83 -1.31 12.98
CA LEU A 170 10.42 0.08 13.07
C LEU A 170 11.62 1.03 13.16
N GLU A 171 12.64 0.64 13.91
CA GLU A 171 13.84 1.42 14.17
C GLU A 171 14.83 1.40 13.01
N ALA A 172 14.94 0.27 12.30
CA ALA A 172 15.76 0.10 11.10
C ALA A 172 15.14 0.75 9.84
N ARG A 173 13.85 1.14 9.92
CA ARG A 173 13.09 1.70 8.79
C ARG A 173 13.76 2.85 8.03
N PRO A 174 14.43 3.83 8.67
CA PRO A 174 15.14 4.89 7.95
C PRO A 174 16.18 4.34 6.97
N GLY A 175 16.98 3.36 7.40
CA GLY A 175 17.99 2.74 6.55
C GLY A 175 17.36 1.90 5.44
N VAL A 176 16.34 1.10 5.76
CA VAL A 176 15.61 0.33 4.74
C VAL A 176 14.99 1.25 3.68
N LEU A 177 14.41 2.38 4.09
CA LEU A 177 13.87 3.35 3.14
C LEU A 177 14.94 4.00 2.27
N ALA A 178 16.13 4.29 2.82
CA ALA A 178 17.23 4.81 2.02
C ALA A 178 17.61 3.82 0.91
N GLY A 179 17.71 2.52 1.23
CA GLY A 179 17.95 1.48 0.24
C GLY A 179 16.80 1.35 -0.78
N MET A 180 15.55 1.38 -0.33
CA MET A 180 14.38 1.37 -1.23
C MET A 180 14.29 2.61 -2.12
N ASP A 181 14.77 3.76 -1.65
CA ASP A 181 14.81 4.99 -2.42
C ASP A 181 15.93 4.99 -3.47
N ALA A 182 17.09 4.41 -3.15
CA ALA A 182 18.14 4.12 -4.12
C ALA A 182 17.64 3.15 -5.21
N TYR A 183 17.03 2.04 -4.78
CA TYR A 183 16.37 1.08 -5.66
C TYR A 183 15.37 1.76 -6.60
N ARG A 184 14.45 2.59 -6.09
CA ARG A 184 13.43 3.28 -6.93
C ARG A 184 14.01 4.24 -7.96
N ARG A 185 15.22 4.78 -7.73
CA ARG A 185 15.94 5.63 -8.70
C ARG A 185 16.78 4.83 -9.69
N GLY A 186 16.85 3.51 -9.54
CA GLY A 186 17.72 2.64 -10.34
C GLY A 186 19.18 2.62 -9.88
N ASP A 187 19.50 3.20 -8.73
CA ASP A 187 20.83 3.15 -8.14
C ASP A 187 21.00 1.84 -7.35
N LEU A 188 21.20 0.75 -8.08
CA LEU A 188 21.27 -0.60 -7.51
C LEU A 188 22.56 -0.83 -6.72
N ASP A 189 23.65 -0.14 -7.08
CA ASP A 189 24.92 -0.22 -6.34
C ASP A 189 24.75 0.40 -4.95
N GLU A 190 24.13 1.57 -4.85
CA GLU A 190 23.81 2.20 -3.56
C GLU A 190 22.81 1.37 -2.75
N ALA A 191 21.79 0.79 -3.39
CA ALA A 191 20.83 -0.07 -2.70
C ALA A 191 21.51 -1.32 -2.10
N GLU A 192 22.44 -1.94 -2.82
CA GLU A 192 23.24 -3.06 -2.34
C GLU A 192 24.21 -2.64 -1.22
N ARG A 193 24.84 -1.46 -1.32
CA ARG A 193 25.69 -0.90 -0.27
C ARG A 193 24.92 -0.69 1.02
N VAL A 194 23.73 -0.08 0.95
CA VAL A 194 22.84 0.13 2.11
C VAL A 194 22.38 -1.20 2.69
N TYR A 195 22.05 -2.19 1.85
CA TYR A 195 21.74 -3.55 2.32
C TYR A 195 22.93 -4.17 3.09
N ALA A 196 24.16 -4.06 2.59
CA ALA A 196 25.35 -4.58 3.24
C ALA A 196 25.66 -3.91 4.59
N GLU A 197 25.24 -2.66 4.78
CA GLU A 197 25.29 -1.98 6.08
C GLU A 197 24.20 -2.52 7.02
N LEU A 198 22.96 -2.57 6.55
CA LEU A 198 21.82 -3.03 7.34
C LEU A 198 21.97 -4.48 7.79
N VAL A 199 22.45 -5.39 6.94
CA VAL A 199 22.56 -6.80 7.29
C VAL A 199 23.62 -7.05 8.37
N ARG A 200 24.62 -6.18 8.50
CA ARG A 200 25.62 -6.29 9.59
C ARG A 200 25.03 -5.95 10.94
N GLU A 201 24.09 -5.00 10.98
CA GLU A 201 23.46 -4.52 12.21
C GLU A 201 22.16 -5.29 12.54
N HIS A 202 21.47 -5.76 11.51
CA HIS A 202 20.11 -6.28 11.55
C HIS A 202 19.92 -7.50 10.61
N PRO A 203 20.70 -8.58 10.77
CA PRO A 203 20.69 -9.73 9.85
C PRO A 203 19.36 -10.49 9.80
N ASP A 204 18.57 -10.39 10.87
CA ASP A 204 17.33 -11.14 11.09
C ASP A 204 16.07 -10.34 10.74
N LEU A 205 16.18 -9.11 10.24
CA LEU A 205 15.00 -8.30 9.92
C LEU A 205 14.41 -8.68 8.55
N LEU A 206 13.10 -8.88 8.53
CA LEU A 206 12.33 -9.23 7.34
C LEU A 206 12.38 -8.11 6.31
N THR A 207 12.36 -6.85 6.74
CA THR A 207 12.43 -5.71 5.80
C THR A 207 13.81 -5.57 5.16
N VAL A 208 14.88 -5.98 5.85
CA VAL A 208 16.25 -6.03 5.30
C VAL A 208 16.36 -7.15 4.26
N ALA A 209 15.79 -8.33 4.56
CA ALA A 209 15.67 -9.41 3.56
C ALA A 209 14.83 -8.97 2.35
N GLY A 210 13.74 -8.22 2.57
CA GLY A 210 12.92 -7.65 1.50
C GLY A 210 13.70 -6.72 0.57
N LEU A 211 14.59 -5.87 1.12
CA LEU A 211 15.47 -5.02 0.32
C LEU A 211 16.38 -5.86 -0.56
N LYS A 212 17.03 -6.90 -0.01
CA LYS A 212 17.86 -7.84 -0.79
C LYS A 212 17.08 -8.45 -1.95
N VAL A 213 15.86 -8.93 -1.67
CA VAL A 213 15.01 -9.60 -2.66
C VAL A 213 14.71 -8.68 -3.84
N VAL A 214 14.27 -7.44 -3.57
CA VAL A 214 13.92 -6.51 -4.66
C VAL A 214 15.15 -6.05 -5.44
N THR A 215 16.31 -5.87 -4.79
CA THR A 215 17.57 -5.52 -5.47
C THR A 215 18.08 -6.69 -6.31
N SER A 216 18.04 -7.92 -5.81
CA SER A 216 18.40 -9.12 -6.57
C SER A 216 17.49 -9.29 -7.79
N CYS A 217 16.18 -9.08 -7.65
CA CYS A 217 15.24 -9.09 -8.78
C CYS A 217 15.56 -8.02 -9.82
N ALA A 218 15.89 -6.79 -9.40
CA ALA A 218 16.29 -5.72 -10.34
C ALA A 218 17.64 -5.97 -11.03
N ARG A 219 18.51 -6.82 -10.46
CA ARG A 219 19.70 -7.35 -11.12
C ARG A 219 19.44 -8.61 -11.94
N GLU A 220 18.18 -8.99 -12.09
CA GLU A 220 17.76 -10.24 -12.74
C GLU A 220 18.39 -11.49 -12.11
N ARG A 221 18.71 -11.44 -10.80
CA ARG A 221 19.20 -12.58 -10.00
C ARG A 221 18.03 -13.26 -9.29
N TYR A 222 17.04 -13.72 -10.05
CA TYR A 222 15.78 -14.21 -9.47
C TYR A 222 15.94 -15.49 -8.64
N LEU A 223 16.88 -16.37 -8.99
CA LEU A 223 17.16 -17.57 -8.20
C LEU A 223 17.75 -17.23 -6.82
N GLU A 224 18.64 -16.23 -6.74
CA GLU A 224 19.17 -15.74 -5.46
C GLU A 224 18.06 -15.10 -4.60
N ALA A 225 17.18 -14.33 -5.25
CA ALA A 225 16.01 -13.76 -4.60
C ALA A 225 15.07 -14.87 -4.05
N LEU A 226 14.81 -15.91 -4.83
CA LEU A 226 14.01 -17.06 -4.40
C LEU A 226 14.63 -17.78 -3.21
N GLN A 227 15.92 -18.07 -3.25
CA GLN A 227 16.64 -18.68 -2.13
C GLN A 227 16.51 -17.85 -0.86
N THR A 228 16.63 -16.52 -0.98
CA THR A 228 16.48 -15.60 0.15
C THR A 228 15.08 -15.70 0.75
N VAL A 229 14.01 -15.67 -0.06
CA VAL A 229 12.63 -15.71 0.46
C VAL A 229 12.26 -17.09 1.00
N ILE A 230 12.68 -18.17 0.33
CA ILE A 230 12.47 -19.55 0.82
C ILE A 230 13.18 -19.76 2.17
N GLY A 231 14.37 -19.18 2.36
CA GLY A 231 15.05 -19.22 3.66
C GLY A 231 14.25 -18.61 4.81
N LEU A 232 13.27 -17.74 4.52
CA LEU A 232 12.41 -17.12 5.53
C LEU A 232 11.25 -18.02 5.97
N THR A 233 10.83 -19.01 5.17
CA THR A 233 9.64 -19.82 5.49
C THR A 233 9.83 -20.73 6.71
N GLY A 234 11.07 -21.04 7.07
CA GLY A 234 11.41 -21.89 8.23
C GLY A 234 11.57 -21.13 9.55
N ARG A 235 11.32 -19.81 9.56
CA ARG A 235 11.51 -18.98 10.76
C ARG A 235 10.32 -19.06 11.72
N GLU A 236 10.60 -19.43 12.97
CA GLU A 236 9.59 -19.58 14.02
C GLU A 236 9.11 -18.24 14.62
N ASP A 237 9.86 -17.15 14.42
CA ASP A 237 9.54 -15.82 14.96
C ASP A 237 8.60 -14.99 14.06
N LEU A 238 8.17 -15.57 12.94
CA LEU A 238 7.26 -14.93 11.99
C LEU A 238 5.80 -15.12 12.42
N SER A 239 5.05 -14.03 12.44
CA SER A 239 3.60 -14.12 12.62
C SER A 239 2.94 -14.74 11.39
N THR A 240 1.70 -15.23 11.53
CA THR A 240 0.89 -15.70 10.40
C THR A 240 0.80 -14.66 9.28
N ARG A 241 0.71 -13.37 9.64
CA ARG A 241 0.72 -12.26 8.68
C ARG A 241 2.05 -12.19 7.93
N ASP A 242 3.18 -12.26 8.63
CA ASP A 242 4.49 -12.20 8.00
C ASP A 242 4.70 -13.38 7.04
N LEU A 243 4.33 -14.58 7.46
CA LEU A 243 4.36 -15.78 6.61
C LEU A 243 3.49 -15.62 5.35
N ALA A 244 2.31 -15.02 5.47
CA ALA A 244 1.45 -14.73 4.31
C ALA A 244 2.15 -13.81 3.28
N PHE A 245 2.87 -12.79 3.75
CA PHE A 245 3.66 -11.90 2.88
C PHE A 245 4.90 -12.59 2.30
N VAL A 246 5.58 -13.44 3.08
CA VAL A 246 6.70 -14.25 2.59
C VAL A 246 6.23 -15.17 1.46
N MET A 247 5.13 -15.92 1.66
CA MET A 247 4.55 -16.80 0.64
C MET A 247 4.12 -16.04 -0.61
N ALA A 248 3.44 -14.90 -0.47
CA ALA A 248 3.07 -14.06 -1.61
C ALA A 248 4.31 -13.52 -2.36
N THR A 249 5.39 -13.20 -1.65
CA THR A 249 6.66 -12.78 -2.25
C THR A 249 7.31 -13.94 -2.99
N THR A 250 7.34 -15.15 -2.41
CA THR A 250 7.83 -16.36 -3.09
C THR A 250 7.09 -16.56 -4.42
N ALA A 251 5.76 -16.47 -4.41
CA ALA A 251 4.97 -16.55 -5.65
C ALA A 251 5.36 -15.47 -6.67
N GLY A 252 5.50 -14.22 -6.23
CA GLY A 252 5.94 -13.10 -7.07
C GLY A 252 7.30 -13.35 -7.74
N VAL A 253 8.31 -13.73 -6.95
CA VAL A 253 9.65 -13.98 -7.48
C VAL A 253 9.69 -15.21 -8.37
N SER A 254 8.94 -16.28 -8.05
CA SER A 254 8.86 -17.49 -8.89
C SER A 254 8.33 -17.14 -10.29
N VAL A 255 7.29 -16.31 -10.36
CA VAL A 255 6.69 -15.90 -11.64
C VAL A 255 7.63 -15.01 -12.44
N LEU A 256 8.33 -14.07 -11.79
CA LEU A 256 9.34 -13.25 -12.47
C LEU A 256 10.53 -14.09 -12.98
N ALA A 257 10.95 -15.11 -12.22
CA ALA A 257 12.00 -16.03 -12.63
C ALA A 257 11.59 -16.85 -13.87
N VAL A 258 10.31 -17.28 -13.94
CA VAL A 258 9.75 -17.94 -15.13
C VAL A 258 9.70 -16.98 -16.31
N GLU A 259 9.18 -15.77 -16.11
CA GLU A 259 9.09 -14.75 -17.16
C GLU A 259 10.47 -14.41 -17.76
N ALA A 260 11.52 -14.41 -16.93
CA ALA A 260 12.90 -14.18 -17.34
C ALA A 260 13.60 -15.43 -17.91
N GLY A 261 12.92 -16.59 -17.99
CA GLY A 261 13.50 -17.84 -18.49
C GLY A 261 14.52 -18.50 -17.54
N GLN A 262 14.60 -18.07 -16.29
CA GLN A 262 15.53 -18.60 -15.27
C GLN A 262 14.93 -19.72 -14.43
N PHE A 263 13.63 -19.98 -14.57
CA PHE A 263 12.94 -21.05 -13.85
C PHE A 263 11.94 -21.77 -14.76
N PRO A 264 11.86 -23.12 -14.74
CA PRO A 264 10.93 -23.85 -15.60
C PRO A 264 9.48 -23.43 -15.37
N ALA A 265 8.75 -23.13 -16.44
CA ALA A 265 7.41 -22.57 -16.36
C ALA A 265 6.42 -23.47 -15.60
N GLU A 266 6.42 -24.78 -15.88
CA GLU A 266 5.52 -25.74 -15.21
C GLU A 266 5.74 -25.73 -13.69
N VAL A 267 6.99 -25.83 -13.25
CA VAL A 267 7.36 -25.87 -11.83
C VAL A 267 7.10 -24.51 -11.18
N GLY A 268 7.57 -23.43 -11.78
CA GLY A 268 7.47 -22.09 -11.20
C GLY A 268 6.03 -21.59 -11.07
N LEU A 269 5.16 -21.85 -12.06
CA LEU A 269 3.74 -21.50 -11.97
C LEU A 269 3.00 -22.36 -10.95
N ALA A 270 3.33 -23.66 -10.84
CA ALA A 270 2.76 -24.53 -9.80
C ALA A 270 3.18 -24.07 -8.40
N THR A 271 4.45 -23.73 -8.20
CA THR A 271 4.97 -23.13 -6.94
C THR A 271 4.23 -21.84 -6.62
N ALA A 272 4.08 -20.93 -7.58
CA ALA A 272 3.39 -19.66 -7.38
C ALA A 272 1.92 -19.84 -6.98
N ARG A 273 1.18 -20.76 -7.63
CA ARG A 273 -0.19 -21.12 -7.26
C ARG A 273 -0.29 -21.63 -5.83
N SER A 274 0.58 -22.58 -5.47
CA SER A 274 0.61 -23.17 -4.13
C SER A 274 0.90 -22.11 -3.07
N MET A 275 1.93 -21.29 -3.29
CA MET A 275 2.29 -20.22 -2.36
C MET A 275 1.20 -19.16 -2.21
N PHE A 276 0.49 -18.79 -3.29
CA PHE A 276 -0.66 -17.91 -3.17
C PHE A 276 -1.83 -18.56 -2.42
N GLY A 277 -2.10 -19.84 -2.66
CA GLY A 277 -3.11 -20.60 -1.89
C GLY A 277 -2.86 -20.49 -0.39
N ASN A 278 -1.64 -20.83 0.03
CA ASN A 278 -1.22 -20.75 1.44
C ASN A 278 -1.27 -19.31 1.96
N ALA A 279 -0.83 -18.33 1.16
CA ALA A 279 -0.88 -16.92 1.55
C ALA A 279 -2.33 -16.45 1.78
N TYR A 280 -3.28 -16.85 0.93
CA TYR A 280 -4.68 -16.48 1.08
C TYR A 280 -5.31 -17.12 2.32
N GLU A 281 -4.99 -18.38 2.61
CA GLU A 281 -5.42 -19.05 3.85
C GLU A 281 -4.87 -18.35 5.09
N ALA A 282 -3.62 -17.87 5.02
CA ALA A 282 -3.00 -17.06 6.06
C ALA A 282 -3.50 -15.59 6.11
N GLY A 283 -4.46 -15.21 5.26
CA GLY A 283 -5.13 -13.91 5.29
C GLY A 283 -4.54 -12.83 4.36
N TYR A 284 -3.69 -13.20 3.40
CA TYR A 284 -3.18 -12.26 2.40
C TYR A 284 -4.31 -11.70 1.52
N PRO A 285 -4.40 -10.37 1.31
CA PRO A 285 -5.45 -9.79 0.46
C PRO A 285 -5.29 -10.18 -1.01
N LYS A 286 -6.27 -10.90 -1.57
CA LYS A 286 -6.24 -11.39 -2.96
C LYS A 286 -5.98 -10.28 -3.99
N GLN A 287 -6.50 -9.08 -3.76
CA GLN A 287 -6.33 -7.95 -4.67
C GLN A 287 -4.87 -7.52 -4.80
N ARG A 288 -4.03 -7.74 -3.78
CA ARG A 288 -2.60 -7.44 -3.83
C ARG A 288 -1.80 -8.44 -4.68
N ALA A 289 -2.39 -9.58 -5.02
CA ALA A 289 -1.78 -10.57 -5.91
C ALA A 289 -2.05 -10.28 -7.40
N ASN A 290 -2.89 -9.30 -7.74
CA ASN A 290 -3.33 -9.04 -9.11
C ASN A 290 -2.17 -8.88 -10.10
N GLY A 291 -1.12 -8.11 -9.75
CA GLY A 291 0.04 -7.92 -10.63
C GLY A 291 0.76 -9.24 -10.95
N THR A 292 1.05 -10.06 -9.94
CA THR A 292 1.66 -11.38 -10.15
C THR A 292 0.75 -12.32 -10.93
N LEU A 293 -0.54 -12.37 -10.60
CA LEU A 293 -1.52 -13.20 -11.31
C LEU A 293 -1.67 -12.77 -12.77
N ALA A 294 -1.48 -11.49 -13.08
CA ALA A 294 -1.46 -10.99 -14.45
C ALA A 294 -0.27 -11.51 -15.25
N ILE A 295 0.92 -11.54 -14.64
CA ILE A 295 2.13 -12.11 -15.28
C ILE A 295 1.93 -13.62 -15.49
N MET A 296 1.34 -14.33 -14.53
CA MET A 296 0.99 -15.76 -14.70
C MET A 296 0.05 -15.96 -15.90
N ALA A 297 -1.03 -15.18 -15.98
CA ALA A 297 -1.98 -15.25 -17.09
C ALA A 297 -1.29 -14.96 -18.44
N LEU A 298 -0.37 -14.00 -18.48
CA LEU A 298 0.42 -13.69 -19.68
C LEU A 298 1.31 -14.88 -20.10
N ILE A 299 2.02 -15.51 -19.15
CA ILE A 299 2.86 -16.70 -19.42
C ILE A 299 2.01 -17.87 -19.93
N GLU A 300 0.78 -17.99 -19.44
CA GLU A 300 -0.18 -19.02 -19.85
C GLU A 300 -0.89 -18.70 -21.19
N GLY A 301 -0.62 -17.53 -21.78
CA GLY A 301 -1.21 -17.10 -23.05
C GLY A 301 -2.60 -16.46 -22.95
N ASP A 302 -3.13 -16.26 -21.75
CA ASP A 302 -4.40 -15.54 -21.53
C ASP A 302 -4.17 -14.02 -21.45
N THR A 303 -3.98 -13.43 -22.62
CA THR A 303 -3.68 -11.98 -22.78
C THR A 303 -4.80 -11.09 -22.26
N THR A 304 -6.06 -11.52 -22.39
CA THR A 304 -7.23 -10.77 -21.91
C THR A 304 -7.25 -10.69 -20.38
N LYS A 305 -7.08 -11.82 -19.71
CA LYS A 305 -6.99 -11.86 -18.24
C LYS A 305 -5.76 -11.15 -17.72
N ALA A 306 -4.62 -11.27 -18.41
CA ALA A 306 -3.41 -10.53 -18.08
C ALA A 306 -3.66 -9.01 -18.08
N ARG A 307 -4.27 -8.47 -19.14
CA ARG A 307 -4.64 -7.04 -19.20
C ARG A 307 -5.60 -6.63 -18.09
N GLN A 308 -6.62 -7.44 -17.81
CA GLN A 308 -7.61 -7.14 -16.78
C GLN A 308 -6.96 -7.05 -15.39
N LEU A 309 -6.19 -8.07 -15.01
CA LEU A 309 -5.55 -8.15 -13.69
C LEU A 309 -4.46 -7.08 -13.52
N ALA A 310 -3.61 -6.88 -14.54
CA ALA A 310 -2.60 -5.83 -14.51
C ALA A 310 -3.24 -4.44 -14.50
N GLY A 311 -4.38 -4.23 -15.17
CA GLY A 311 -5.14 -2.99 -15.09
C GLY A 311 -5.60 -2.68 -13.66
N TYR A 312 -6.20 -3.65 -12.97
CA TYR A 312 -6.59 -3.49 -11.57
C TYR A 312 -5.38 -3.23 -10.65
N SER A 313 -4.24 -3.87 -10.93
CA SER A 313 -3.01 -3.66 -10.19
C SER A 313 -2.43 -2.26 -10.42
N ALA A 314 -2.37 -1.79 -11.67
CA ALA A 314 -1.86 -0.46 -12.04
C ALA A 314 -2.68 0.69 -11.43
N GLU A 315 -4.01 0.52 -11.36
CA GLU A 315 -4.94 1.47 -10.72
C GLU A 315 -4.82 1.51 -9.20
N SER A 316 -4.29 0.45 -8.59
CA SER A 316 -4.15 0.33 -7.14
C SER A 316 -2.69 0.43 -6.66
N SER A 317 -1.70 0.53 -7.55
CA SER A 317 -0.30 0.61 -7.15
C SER A 317 -0.03 1.87 -6.31
N GLU A 318 0.84 1.74 -5.31
CA GLU A 318 1.18 2.83 -4.40
C GLU A 318 2.44 3.61 -4.84
N ASN A 319 3.15 3.14 -5.86
CA ASN A 319 4.42 3.72 -6.31
C ASN A 319 4.61 3.59 -7.85
N ALA A 320 5.58 4.35 -8.38
CA ALA A 320 5.88 4.42 -9.83
C ALA A 320 6.32 3.07 -10.41
N GLN A 321 7.26 2.39 -9.72
CA GLN A 321 7.84 1.13 -10.15
C GLN A 321 6.77 0.04 -10.34
N GLY A 322 5.93 -0.18 -9.33
CA GLY A 322 4.87 -1.18 -9.41
C GLY A 322 3.88 -0.91 -10.54
N ARG A 323 3.53 0.36 -10.77
CA ARG A 323 2.68 0.74 -11.92
C ARG A 323 3.40 0.47 -13.24
N ALA A 324 4.68 0.81 -13.36
CA ALA A 324 5.45 0.55 -14.57
C ALA A 324 5.50 -0.96 -14.87
N ASP A 325 5.72 -1.80 -13.85
CA ASP A 325 5.72 -3.26 -13.98
C ASP A 325 4.36 -3.82 -14.45
N ASP A 326 3.25 -3.26 -13.97
CA ASP A 326 1.90 -3.61 -14.41
C ASP A 326 1.65 -3.15 -15.86
N LEU A 327 2.03 -1.92 -16.22
CA LEU A 327 1.93 -1.40 -17.59
C LEU A 327 2.72 -2.23 -18.59
N ILE A 328 3.91 -2.71 -18.21
CA ILE A 328 4.72 -3.62 -19.04
C ILE A 328 4.01 -4.96 -19.24
N THR A 329 3.35 -5.49 -18.22
CA THR A 329 2.54 -6.72 -18.36
C THR A 329 1.39 -6.50 -19.36
N ILE A 330 0.70 -5.36 -19.30
CA ILE A 330 -0.36 -4.99 -20.26
C ILE A 330 0.23 -4.83 -21.67
N ALA A 331 1.37 -4.16 -21.81
CA ALA A 331 2.04 -3.94 -23.09
C ALA A 331 2.45 -5.27 -23.74
N ARG A 332 3.06 -6.19 -22.98
CA ARG A 332 3.43 -7.52 -23.46
C ARG A 332 2.21 -8.36 -23.86
N ALA A 333 1.08 -8.20 -23.18
CA ALA A 333 -0.17 -8.83 -23.58
C ALA A 333 -0.71 -8.29 -24.92
N TRP A 334 -0.57 -6.98 -25.19
CA TRP A 334 -0.90 -6.41 -26.51
C TRP A 334 0.07 -6.87 -27.60
N MET A 335 1.36 -6.97 -27.30
CA MET A 335 2.35 -7.53 -28.23
C MET A 335 2.00 -8.98 -28.62
N ALA A 336 1.59 -9.80 -27.65
CA ALA A 336 1.18 -11.18 -27.90
C ALA A 336 -0.06 -11.27 -28.80
N ASP A 337 -0.96 -10.29 -28.72
CA ASP A 337 -2.14 -10.18 -29.61
C ASP A 337 -1.82 -9.47 -30.96
N GLY A 338 -0.58 -9.02 -31.17
CA GLY A 338 -0.13 -8.37 -32.40
C GLY A 338 -0.34 -6.84 -32.47
N ASP A 339 -0.87 -6.21 -31.41
CA ASP A 339 -1.06 -4.76 -31.35
C ASP A 339 0.18 -4.06 -30.75
N ASN A 340 1.23 -3.97 -31.57
CA ASN A 340 2.47 -3.29 -31.18
C ASN A 340 2.32 -1.77 -31.06
N ALA A 341 1.30 -1.17 -31.67
CA ALA A 341 1.04 0.27 -31.54
C ALA A 341 0.58 0.58 -30.11
N LYS A 342 -0.40 -0.18 -29.60
CA LYS A 342 -0.88 -0.03 -28.23
C LYS A 342 0.21 -0.37 -27.19
N ALA A 343 1.02 -1.39 -27.47
CA ALA A 343 2.15 -1.73 -26.62
C ALA A 343 3.16 -0.57 -26.48
N ARG A 344 3.46 0.16 -27.56
CA ARG A 344 4.37 1.32 -27.54
C ARG A 344 3.86 2.47 -26.69
N GLU A 345 2.56 2.78 -26.74
CA GLU A 345 1.95 3.81 -25.88
C GLU A 345 2.18 3.50 -24.39
N LEU A 346 1.92 2.26 -23.99
CA LEU A 346 2.04 1.82 -22.60
C LEU A 346 3.50 1.75 -22.14
N VAL A 347 4.41 1.31 -23.01
CA VAL A 347 5.85 1.25 -22.72
C VAL A 347 6.43 2.66 -22.58
N ALA A 348 5.95 3.64 -23.34
CA ALA A 348 6.35 5.03 -23.17
C ALA A 348 5.96 5.55 -21.78
N GLU A 349 4.73 5.31 -21.32
CA GLU A 349 4.31 5.67 -19.96
C GLU A 349 5.14 4.94 -18.89
N ALA A 350 5.37 3.63 -19.07
CA ALA A 350 6.20 2.85 -18.15
C ALA A 350 7.65 3.35 -18.10
N HIS A 351 8.20 3.85 -19.21
CA HIS A 351 9.55 4.40 -19.29
C HIS A 351 9.69 5.71 -18.49
N GLU A 352 8.69 6.60 -18.56
CA GLU A 352 8.68 7.82 -17.75
C GLU A 352 8.63 7.53 -16.24
N LEU A 353 7.98 6.42 -15.84
CA LEU A 353 7.85 6.02 -14.45
C LEU A 353 9.08 5.29 -13.90
N ALA A 354 9.67 4.39 -14.70
CA ALA A 354 10.74 3.50 -14.28
C ALA A 354 11.58 2.98 -15.47
N GLY A 355 12.07 3.87 -16.33
CA GLY A 355 12.84 3.50 -17.52
C GLY A 355 14.11 2.68 -17.26
N TRP A 356 14.67 2.74 -16.05
CA TRP A 356 15.82 1.94 -15.61
C TRP A 356 15.47 0.47 -15.34
N SER A 357 14.18 0.15 -15.12
CA SER A 357 13.74 -1.20 -14.75
C SER A 357 14.04 -2.19 -15.88
N PRO A 358 14.64 -3.37 -15.61
CA PRO A 358 14.98 -4.35 -16.64
C PRO A 358 13.78 -4.76 -17.50
N ARG A 359 12.61 -4.94 -16.88
CA ARG A 359 11.37 -5.33 -17.60
C ARG A 359 10.93 -4.24 -18.58
N VAL A 360 11.07 -2.97 -18.21
CA VAL A 360 10.74 -1.82 -19.07
C VAL A 360 11.73 -1.73 -20.22
N ALA A 361 13.04 -1.74 -19.92
CA ALA A 361 14.10 -1.65 -20.92
C ALA A 361 14.04 -2.80 -21.94
N ALA A 362 13.90 -4.05 -21.49
CA ALA A 362 13.82 -5.21 -22.37
C ALA A 362 12.59 -5.19 -23.28
N THR A 363 11.43 -4.75 -22.77
CA THR A 363 10.20 -4.67 -23.57
C THR A 363 10.30 -3.56 -24.61
N ARG A 364 10.86 -2.42 -24.23
CA ARG A 364 11.11 -1.30 -25.15
C ARG A 364 12.04 -1.72 -26.29
N ALA A 365 13.17 -2.34 -25.97
CA ALA A 365 14.12 -2.81 -26.98
C ALA A 365 13.47 -3.77 -28.00
N ARG A 366 12.57 -4.65 -27.55
CA ARG A 366 11.82 -5.55 -28.45
C ARG A 366 10.85 -4.84 -29.40
N LEU A 367 10.33 -3.67 -29.02
CA LEU A 367 9.37 -2.89 -29.83
C LEU A 367 10.05 -1.89 -30.79
N GLU A 368 11.33 -1.59 -30.56
CA GLU A 368 12.17 -0.73 -31.40
C GLU A 368 12.72 -1.47 -32.63
N ILE A 369 12.74 -2.81 -32.60
CA ILE A 369 13.12 -3.64 -33.75
C ILE A 369 11.90 -3.72 -34.68
N SER A 370 11.99 -3.03 -35.82
CA SER A 370 10.95 -2.90 -36.85
C SER A 370 10.89 -4.09 -37.80
#